data_AF-W2XPM4-F1
#
_entry.id   AF-W2XPM4-F1
#
_cell.length_a   1.000
_cell.length_b   1.000
_cell.length_c   1.000
_cell.angle_alpha   90.00
_cell.angle_beta   90.00
_cell.angle_gamma   90.00
#
_symmetry.space_group_name_H-M   'P 1'
#
loop_
_entity.id
_entity.type
_entity.pdbx_description
1 polymer ?
#
loop_
_entity_poly.entity_id
_entity_poly.type
_entity_poly.pdbx_seq_one_letter_code
_entity_poly.pdbx_strand_id
1 'polypeptide(L)' 'MAEEKNMEEAETEVKLRCGVYGEGSVFSVEIQRNADVEVLQEKIAGILSTEQHTVPPRLLTLYLARKEGET' A
#
# COMPACT_ATOMS: atom_id res chain seq x y z
N MET A 1 15.18 -6.34 26.63
CA MET A 1 13.70 -6.33 26.74
C MET A 1 13.01 -5.33 25.79
N ALA A 2 13.68 -4.32 25.21
CA ALA A 2 13.07 -3.45 24.19
C ALA A 2 13.28 -3.96 22.73
N GLU A 3 14.18 -4.93 22.54
CA GLU A 3 14.61 -5.39 21.22
C GLU A 3 13.75 -6.54 20.67
N GLU A 4 13.10 -7.32 21.56
CA GLU A 4 12.24 -8.45 21.18
C GLU A 4 10.87 -8.00 20.66
N LYS A 5 10.40 -6.82 21.04
CA LYS A 5 9.11 -6.27 20.58
C LYS A 5 9.17 -5.82 19.10
N ASN A 6 10.35 -5.40 18.63
CA ASN A 6 10.55 -4.97 17.25
C ASN A 6 10.63 -6.14 16.25
N MET A 7 10.96 -7.35 16.71
CA MET A 7 11.08 -8.50 15.81
C MET A 7 9.72 -9.13 15.48
N GLU A 8 8.77 -9.09 16.43
CA GLU A 8 7.42 -9.63 16.23
C GLU A 8 6.50 -8.67 15.45
N GLU A 9 6.65 -7.35 15.61
CA GLU A 9 5.90 -6.36 14.81
C GLU A 9 6.35 -6.37 13.32
N ALA A 10 7.62 -6.65 13.04
CA ALA A 10 8.16 -6.67 11.68
C ALA A 10 7.63 -7.82 10.80
N GLU A 11 7.24 -8.97 11.38
CA GLU A 11 6.68 -10.10 10.63
C GLU A 11 5.24 -9.86 10.17
N THR A 12 4.59 -8.83 10.73
CA THR A 12 3.20 -8.49 10.42
C THR A 12 3.08 -7.39 9.38
N GLU A 13 4.15 -6.69 8.99
CA GLU A 13 4.10 -5.61 8.01
C GLU A 13 4.61 -6.07 6.64
N VAL A 14 3.94 -5.64 5.58
CA VAL A 14 4.33 -5.90 4.19
C VAL A 14 4.53 -4.59 3.44
N LYS A 15 5.52 -4.61 2.55
CA LYS A 15 5.81 -3.50 1.64
C LYS A 15 5.26 -3.80 0.26
N LEU A 16 4.20 -3.09 -0.12
CA LEU A 16 3.56 -3.20 -1.42
C LEU A 16 4.16 -2.18 -2.39
N ARG A 17 4.46 -2.61 -3.62
CA ARG A 17 4.87 -1.71 -4.70
C ARG A 17 3.66 -1.36 -5.55
N CYS A 18 3.27 -0.09 -5.55
CA CYS A 18 2.09 0.41 -6.23
C CYS A 18 2.49 1.19 -7.48
N GLY A 19 1.96 0.80 -8.64
CA GLY A 19 2.10 1.54 -9.90
C GLY A 19 0.81 2.27 -10.26
N VAL A 20 0.91 3.54 -10.64
CA VAL A 20 -0.24 4.34 -11.09
C VAL A 20 -0.41 4.16 -12.59
N TYR A 21 -1.53 3.56 -12.98
CA TYR A 21 -1.87 3.34 -14.39
C TYR A 21 -2.09 4.68 -15.11
N GLY A 22 -1.51 4.84 -16.30
CA GLY A 22 -1.59 6.06 -17.11
C GLY A 22 -0.51 7.11 -16.78
N GLU A 23 -0.17 7.30 -15.51
CA GLU A 23 0.90 8.24 -15.10
C GLU A 23 2.30 7.60 -15.19
N GLY A 24 2.41 6.29 -14.92
CA GLY A 24 3.68 5.57 -14.94
C GLY A 24 4.52 5.73 -13.66
N SER A 25 4.01 6.46 -12.67
CA SER A 25 4.63 6.61 -11.35
C SER A 25 4.55 5.32 -10.54
N VAL A 26 5.59 5.05 -9.75
CA VAL A 26 5.66 3.88 -8.86
C VAL A 26 6.14 4.32 -7.49
N PHE A 27 5.45 3.89 -6.44
CA PHE A 27 5.80 4.15 -5.05
C PHE A 27 5.61 2.91 -4.19
N SER A 28 6.09 2.96 -2.94
CA SER A 28 5.92 1.86 -1.98
C SER A 28 4.97 2.27 -0.86
N VAL A 29 4.17 1.31 -0.39
CA VAL A 29 3.28 1.47 0.76
C VAL A 29 3.59 0.37 1.75
N GLU A 30 3.83 0.76 3.00
CA GLU A 30 3.99 -0.15 4.14
C GLU A 30 2.65 -0.28 4.86
N ILE A 31 2.20 -1.52 5.08
CA ILE A 31 0.90 -1.82 5.69
C ILE A 31 0.94 -3.15 6.43
N GLN A 32 0.14 -3.29 7.49
CA GLN A 32 -0.04 -4.58 8.14
C GLN A 32 -0.61 -5.61 7.15
N ARG A 33 -0.07 -6.82 7.20
CA ARG A 33 -0.38 -7.96 6.33
C ARG A 33 -1.84 -8.37 6.41
N ASN A 34 -2.47 -8.16 7.55
CA ASN A 34 -3.88 -8.45 7.83
C ASN A 34 -4.76 -7.20 7.82
N ALA A 35 -4.25 -6.05 7.37
CA ALA A 35 -5.07 -4.85 7.26
C ALA A 35 -6.14 -5.00 6.17
N ASP A 36 -7.27 -4.35 6.39
CA ASP A 36 -8.33 -4.27 5.40
C ASP A 36 -7.88 -3.48 4.16
N VAL A 37 -8.47 -3.83 3.01
CA VAL A 37 -8.20 -3.17 1.73
C VAL A 37 -8.58 -1.68 1.78
N GLU A 38 -9.56 -1.30 2.59
CA GLU A 38 -9.93 0.10 2.81
C GLU A 38 -8.77 0.92 3.36
N VAL A 39 -8.01 0.38 4.32
CA VAL A 39 -6.82 1.03 4.89
C VAL A 39 -5.74 1.23 3.81
N LEU A 40 -5.58 0.25 2.91
CA LEU A 40 -4.67 0.38 1.78
C LEU A 40 -5.11 1.49 0.81
N GLN A 41 -6.42 1.57 0.50
CA GLN A 41 -6.97 2.63 -0.33
C GLN A 41 -6.77 4.01 0.29
N GLU A 42 -6.97 4.15 1.60
CA GLU A 42 -6.75 5.40 2.33
C GLU A 42 -5.28 5.86 2.24
N LYS A 43 -4.33 4.95 2.49
CA LYS A 43 -2.91 5.26 2.36
C LYS A 43 -2.53 5.70 0.94
N ILE A 44 -3.00 4.98 -0.07
CA ILE A 44 -2.73 5.31 -1.48
C ILE A 44 -3.35 6.66 -1.84
N ALA A 45 -4.61 6.90 -1.44
CA ALA A 45 -5.30 8.16 -1.66
C ALA A 45 -4.58 9.34 -1.02
N GLY A 46 -4.07 9.17 0.21
CA GLY A 46 -3.27 10.18 0.90
C GLY A 46 -1.98 10.53 0.15
N ILE A 47 -1.29 9.53 -0.42
CA ILE A 47 -0.07 9.73 -1.21
C ILE A 47 -0.35 10.43 -2.54
N LEU A 48 -1.44 10.06 -3.21
CA LEU A 48 -1.82 10.65 -4.51
C LEU A 48 -2.49 12.01 -4.38
N SER A 49 -3.00 12.35 -3.20
CA SER A 49 -3.61 13.64 -2.94
C SER A 49 -2.54 14.72 -2.85
N THR A 50 -2.83 15.87 -3.44
CA THR A 50 -2.06 17.10 -3.29
C THR A 50 -2.90 18.15 -2.56
N GLU A 51 -2.29 19.26 -2.16
CA GLU A 51 -3.00 20.39 -1.54
C GLU A 51 -4.15 20.93 -2.43
N GLN A 52 -4.03 20.78 -3.75
CA GLN A 52 -4.99 21.30 -4.72
C GLN A 52 -6.00 20.25 -5.19
N HIS A 53 -5.71 18.96 -4.99
CA HIS A 53 -6.55 17.89 -5.49
C HIS A 53 -6.50 16.68 -4.54
N THR A 54 -7.63 16.41 -3.89
CA THR A 54 -7.80 15.22 -3.05
C THR A 54 -8.40 14.08 -3.87
N VAL A 55 -7.78 12.90 -3.81
CA VAL A 55 -8.29 11.66 -4.40
C VAL A 55 -9.10 10.92 -3.33
N PRO A 56 -10.43 10.75 -3.48
CA PRO A 56 -11.21 9.96 -2.54
C PRO A 56 -10.81 8.47 -2.59
N PRO A 57 -10.56 7.80 -1.45
CA PRO A 57 -10.15 6.39 -1.41
C PRO A 57 -11.08 5.46 -2.18
N ARG A 58 -12.41 5.69 -2.05
CA ARG A 58 -13.47 4.93 -2.73
C ARG A 58 -13.43 4.96 -4.27
N LEU A 59 -12.71 5.91 -4.87
CA LEU A 59 -12.56 6.01 -6.33
C LEU A 59 -11.35 5.22 -6.85
N LEU A 60 -10.48 4.74 -5.98
CA LEU A 60 -9.32 3.93 -6.36
C LEU A 60 -9.75 2.52 -6.71
N THR A 61 -9.45 2.09 -7.93
CA THR A 61 -9.56 0.68 -8.35
C THR A 61 -8.19 0.03 -8.26
N LEU A 62 -8.05 -0.99 -7.42
CA LEU A 62 -6.78 -1.68 -7.17
C LEU A 62 -6.70 -2.97 -8.00
N TYR A 63 -5.55 -3.19 -8.64
CA TYR A 63 -5.26 -4.42 -9.38
C TYR A 63 -4.06 -5.13 -8.77
N LEU A 64 -4.19 -6.43 -8.52
CA LEU A 64 -3.08 -7.29 -8.11
C LEU A 64 -2.39 -7.83 -9.37
N ALA A 65 -1.21 -7.28 -9.67
CA ALA A 65 -0.36 -7.84 -10.69
C ALA A 65 0.34 -9.09 -10.14
N ARG A 66 0.05 -10.25 -10.74
CA ARG A 66 0.81 -11.46 -10.45
C ARG A 66 2.08 -11.45 -11.28
N LYS A 67 3.19 -11.85 -10.69
CA LYS A 67 4.40 -12.14 -11.46
C LYS A 67 4.18 -13.41 -12.26
N GLU A 68 4.56 -13.39 -13.53
CA GLU A 68 4.48 -14.58 -14.36
C GLU A 68 5.34 -15.70 -13.78
N GLY A 69 4.76 -16.88 -13.55
CA GLY A 69 5.45 -18.07 -13.04
C GLY A 69 5.42 -18.31 -11.53
N GLU A 70 4.80 -17.45 -10.72
CA GLU A 70 4.52 -17.73 -9.30
C GLU A 70 3.12 -18.36 -9.16
N THR A 71 3.07 -19.64 -8.75
CA THR A 71 1.85 -20.41 -8.44
C THR A 71 1.47 -20.32 -6.98
#